data_AF-A0A9Q8X1D2-F1
#
_entry.id   AF-A0A9Q8X1D2-F1
#
_cell.length_a   1.000
_cell.length_b   1.000
_cell.length_c   1.000
_cell.angle_alpha   90.00
_cell.angle_beta   90.00
_cell.angle_gamma   90.00
#
_symmetry.space_group_name_H-M   'P 1'
#
loop_
_entity.id
_entity.type
_entity.pdbx_description
1 polymer ?
#
loop_
_entity_poly.entity_id
_entity_poly.type
_entity_poly.pdbx_seq_one_letter_code
_entity_poly.pdbx_strand_id
1 'polypeptide(L)'
;MNKLFEYLEDVILASIAIMTLGAVGFELAAIYDRGVIELADLLLMFIYAEVFGMVAIYFRSHVLPVIYPLFIGITALARLIVLQGKESEPEQLIFEAGAILLLSVAALMLRNVKVSLSNGKK
;
A
#
# COMPACT_ATOMS: atom_id res chain seq x y z
N MET A 1 -18.58 -16.00 -18.49
CA MET A 1 -17.14 -15.66 -18.37
C MET A 1 -16.92 -14.54 -17.36
N ASN A 2 -17.57 -13.37 -17.49
CA ASN A 2 -17.33 -12.21 -16.60
C ASN A 2 -17.60 -12.47 -15.10
N LYS A 3 -18.69 -13.15 -14.74
CA LYS A 3 -18.99 -13.50 -13.33
C LYS A 3 -17.93 -14.39 -12.67
N LEU A 4 -17.21 -15.18 -13.45
CA LEU A 4 -16.12 -16.02 -12.92
C LEU A 4 -14.90 -15.17 -12.60
N PHE A 5 -14.58 -14.19 -13.44
CA PHE A 5 -13.48 -13.24 -13.19
C PHE A 5 -13.77 -12.34 -11.99
N GLU A 6 -14.98 -11.80 -11.89
CA GLU A 6 -15.41 -10.99 -10.73
C GLU A 6 -15.33 -11.80 -9.43
N TYR A 7 -15.83 -13.04 -9.41
CA TYR A 7 -15.72 -13.91 -8.24
C TYR A 7 -14.27 -14.24 -7.88
N LEU A 8 -13.40 -14.44 -8.88
CA LEU A 8 -11.98 -14.71 -8.63
C LEU A 8 -11.27 -13.48 -8.03
N GLU A 9 -11.60 -12.28 -8.50
CA GLU A 9 -11.05 -11.02 -8.00
C GLU A 9 -11.48 -10.78 -6.54
N ASP A 10 -12.75 -10.98 -6.22
CA ASP A 10 -13.27 -10.88 -4.85
C ASP A 10 -12.59 -11.87 -3.91
N VAL A 11 -12.34 -13.11 -4.36
CA VAL A 11 -11.62 -14.12 -3.58
C VAL A 11 -10.18 -13.71 -3.33
N ILE A 12 -9.48 -13.19 -4.34
CA ILE A 12 -8.10 -12.71 -4.20
C ILE A 12 -8.05 -11.55 -3.22
N LEU A 13 -8.95 -10.57 -3.33
CA LEU A 13 -8.96 -9.40 -2.46
C LEU A 13 -9.38 -9.72 -1.03
N ALA A 14 -10.35 -10.62 -0.85
CA ALA A 14 -10.69 -11.16 0.47
C ALA A 14 -9.47 -11.85 1.11
N SER A 15 -8.70 -12.62 0.32
CA SER A 15 -7.48 -13.26 0.82
C SER A 15 -6.43 -12.23 1.26
N ILE A 16 -6.23 -11.15 0.50
CA ILE A 16 -5.29 -10.07 0.85
C ILE A 16 -5.74 -9.38 2.15
N ALA A 17 -7.02 -9.09 2.32
CA ALA A 17 -7.54 -8.50 3.55
C ALA A 17 -7.29 -9.40 4.77
N ILE A 18 -7.58 -10.70 4.66
CA ILE A 18 -7.36 -11.67 5.74
C ILE A 18 -5.87 -11.77 6.07
N MET A 19 -5.00 -11.86 5.06
CA MET A 19 -3.55 -11.90 5.27
C MET A 19 -3.03 -10.62 5.91
N THR A 20 -3.55 -9.45 5.52
CA THR A 20 -3.15 -8.15 6.10
C THR A 20 -3.54 -8.08 7.57
N LEU A 21 -4.77 -8.50 7.93
CA LEU A 21 -5.20 -8.56 9.34
C LEU A 21 -4.36 -9.56 10.16
N GLY A 22 -4.03 -10.72 9.57
CA GLY A 22 -3.14 -11.70 10.18
C GLY A 22 -1.75 -11.12 10.43
N ALA A 23 -1.17 -10.43 9.45
CA ALA A 23 0.13 -9.77 9.56
C ALA A 23 0.17 -8.71 10.67
N VAL A 24 -0.89 -7.88 10.79
CA VAL A 24 -1.05 -6.94 11.91
C VAL A 24 -1.05 -7.68 13.24
N GLY A 25 -1.78 -8.80 13.35
CA GLY A 25 -1.81 -9.60 14.57
C GLY A 25 -0.44 -10.17 14.96
N PHE A 26 0.33 -10.69 13.99
CA PHE A 26 1.68 -11.17 14.23
C PHE A 26 2.64 -10.06 14.63
N GLU A 27 2.56 -8.89 14.00
CA GLU A 27 3.40 -7.75 14.36
C GLU A 27 3.07 -7.24 15.77
N LEU A 28 1.78 -7.15 16.13
CA LEU A 28 1.37 -6.78 17.48
C LEU A 28 1.87 -7.76 18.54
N ALA A 29 1.85 -9.07 18.26
CA ALA A 29 2.44 -10.07 19.15
C ALA A 29 3.96 -9.89 19.27
N ALA A 30 4.66 -9.64 18.17
CA ALA A 30 6.10 -9.39 18.18
C ALA A 30 6.48 -8.11 18.96
N ILE A 31 5.72 -7.03 18.80
CA ILE A 31 5.87 -5.78 19.57
C ILE A 31 5.64 -6.05 21.06
N TYR A 32 4.60 -6.84 21.39
CA TYR A 32 4.30 -7.21 22.77
C TYR A 32 5.46 -7.99 23.41
N ASP A 33 6.03 -8.96 22.70
CA ASP A 33 7.17 -9.75 23.17
C ASP A 33 8.44 -8.90 23.32
N ARG A 34 8.67 -7.92 22.42
CA ARG A 34 9.77 -6.94 22.53
C ARG A 34 9.59 -5.96 23.70
N GLY A 35 8.35 -5.66 24.08
CA GLY A 35 8.02 -4.70 25.14
C GLY A 35 8.32 -3.24 24.81
N VAL A 36 8.68 -2.95 23.56
CA VAL A 36 8.97 -1.59 23.06
C VAL A 36 8.26 -1.38 21.73
N ILE A 37 7.70 -0.18 21.55
CA ILE A 37 7.06 0.24 20.30
C ILE A 37 8.03 1.19 19.59
N GLU A 38 8.52 0.77 18.43
CA GLU A 38 9.39 1.61 17.61
C GLU A 38 8.59 2.40 16.57
N LEU A 39 9.19 3.49 16.06
CA LEU A 39 8.59 4.26 14.98
C LEU A 39 8.43 3.40 13.71
N ALA A 40 9.34 2.45 13.49
CA ALA A 40 9.31 1.51 12.36
C ALA A 40 8.05 0.63 12.38
N ASP A 41 7.65 0.19 13.58
CA ASP A 41 6.47 -0.65 13.81
C ASP A 41 5.17 0.11 13.49
N LEU A 42 5.06 1.34 13.98
CA LEU A 42 3.92 2.22 13.71
C LEU A 42 3.77 2.50 12.22
N LEU A 43 4.88 2.78 11.53
CA LEU A 43 4.86 3.03 10.10
C LEU A 43 4.58 1.75 9.29
N LEU A 44 4.91 0.57 9.81
CA LEU A 44 4.58 -0.70 9.17
C LEU A 44 3.08 -0.97 9.27
N MET A 45 2.50 -0.75 10.46
CA MET A 45 1.06 -0.79 10.67
C MET A 45 0.32 0.23 9.79
N PHE A 46 0.89 1.40 9.52
CA PHE A 46 0.32 2.37 8.59
C PHE A 46 0.19 1.80 7.16
N ILE A 47 1.23 1.12 6.66
CA ILE A 47 1.20 0.47 5.34
C ILE A 47 0.13 -0.62 5.30
N TYR A 48 -0.01 -1.42 6.35
CA TYR A 48 -1.07 -2.44 6.43
C TYR A 48 -2.47 -1.81 6.44
N ALA A 49 -2.66 -0.71 7.17
CA ALA A 49 -3.93 0.02 7.17
C ALA A 49 -4.26 0.62 5.79
N GLU A 50 -3.25 1.12 5.06
CA GLU A 50 -3.44 1.68 3.71
C GLU A 50 -3.85 0.60 2.69
N VAL A 51 -3.19 -0.57 2.75
CA VAL A 51 -3.57 -1.74 1.93
C VAL A 51 -4.98 -2.20 2.26
N PHE A 52 -5.33 -2.30 3.55
CA PHE A 52 -6.68 -2.67 3.98
C PHE A 52 -7.73 -1.67 3.49
N GLY A 53 -7.42 -0.36 3.56
CA GLY A 53 -8.27 0.70 3.04
C GLY A 53 -8.53 0.58 1.54
N MET A 54 -7.51 0.24 0.76
CA MET A 54 -7.65 -0.02 -0.68
C MET A 54 -8.59 -1.20 -0.95
N VAL A 55 -8.43 -2.31 -0.23
CA VAL A 55 -9.31 -3.48 -0.38
C VAL A 55 -10.76 -3.13 0.00
N ALA A 56 -10.96 -2.37 1.07
CA ALA A 56 -12.29 -1.91 1.49
C ALA A 56 -12.97 -1.00 0.44
N ILE A 57 -12.20 -0.11 -0.21
CA ILE A 57 -12.70 0.76 -1.28
C ILE A 57 -13.07 -0.05 -2.51
N TYR A 58 -12.26 -1.07 -2.85
CA TYR A 58 -12.56 -1.97 -3.94
C TYR A 58 -13.91 -2.67 -3.71
N PHE A 59 -14.16 -3.26 -2.52
CA PHE A 59 -15.43 -3.95 -2.24
C PHE A 59 -16.66 -3.05 -2.44
N ARG A 60 -16.54 -1.73 -2.25
CA ARG A 60 -17.64 -0.79 -2.47
C ARG A 60 -17.80 -0.38 -3.94
N SER A 61 -16.71 -0.30 -4.71
CA SER A 61 -16.69 0.36 -6.02
C SER A 61 -16.30 -0.53 -7.20
N HIS A 62 -15.84 -1.76 -6.96
CA HIS A 62 -15.33 -2.73 -7.97
C HIS A 62 -14.32 -2.12 -8.95
N VAL A 63 -13.58 -1.11 -8.48
CA VAL A 63 -12.53 -0.45 -9.24
C VAL A 63 -11.26 -0.57 -8.43
N LEU A 64 -10.25 -1.25 -8.96
CA LEU A 64 -8.91 -1.27 -8.38
C LEU A 64 -8.28 0.11 -8.55
N PRO A 65 -8.13 0.89 -7.48
CA PRO A 65 -7.66 2.24 -7.60
C PRO A 65 -6.13 2.22 -7.64
N VAL A 66 -5.56 2.25 -8.85
CA VAL A 66 -4.11 2.15 -9.14
C VAL A 66 -3.28 3.24 -8.45
N ILE A 67 -3.93 4.30 -7.96
CA ILE A 67 -3.32 5.41 -7.24
C ILE A 67 -2.88 5.00 -5.82
N TYR A 68 -3.59 4.09 -5.14
CA TYR A 68 -3.27 3.75 -3.74
C TYR A 68 -1.92 3.02 -3.61
N PRO A 69 -1.55 2.04 -4.46
CA PRO A 69 -0.22 1.44 -4.46
C PRO A 69 0.93 2.44 -4.67
N LEU A 70 0.70 3.51 -5.45
CA LEU A 70 1.68 4.57 -5.64
C LEU A 70 1.90 5.37 -4.36
N PHE A 71 0.84 5.67 -3.61
CA PHE A 71 0.94 6.32 -2.30
C PHE A 71 1.63 5.43 -1.27
N ILE A 72 1.37 4.12 -1.27
CA ILE A 72 2.08 3.17 -0.42
C ILE A 72 3.59 3.22 -0.69
N GLY A 73 4.00 3.26 -1.97
CA GLY A 73 5.41 3.39 -2.35
C GLY A 73 6.04 4.71 -1.90
N ILE A 74 5.34 5.83 -2.10
CA ILE A 74 5.78 7.17 -1.65
C ILE A 74 5.95 7.18 -0.13
N THR A 75 4.96 6.71 0.61
CA THR A 75 5.01 6.68 2.07
C THR A 75 6.12 5.76 2.57
N ALA A 76 6.31 4.58 1.98
CA ALA A 76 7.37 3.66 2.34
C ALA A 76 8.77 4.29 2.15
N LEU A 77 9.02 4.95 1.02
CA LEU A 77 10.27 5.66 0.76
C LEU A 77 10.46 6.86 1.70
N ALA A 78 9.40 7.65 1.93
CA ALA A 78 9.48 8.80 2.84
C ALA A 78 9.85 8.35 4.26
N ARG A 79 9.26 7.25 4.72
CA ARG A 79 9.62 6.60 5.98
C ARG A 79 11.08 6.15 6.01
N LEU A 80 11.57 5.57 4.90
CA LEU A 80 12.92 5.05 4.81
C LEU A 80 13.93 6.18 5.04
N ILE A 81 13.71 7.31 4.37
CA ILE A 81 14.51 8.53 4.55
C ILE A 81 14.46 9.04 5.99
N VAL A 82 13.28 9.08 6.63
CA VAL A 82 13.14 9.63 7.99
C VAL A 82 13.80 8.72 9.04
N LEU A 83 13.66 7.41 8.92
CA LEU A 83 14.19 6.46 9.91
C LEU A 83 15.66 6.12 9.68
N GLN A 84 16.07 5.93 8.43
CA GLN A 84 17.40 5.44 8.07
C GLN A 84 18.28 6.51 7.45
N GLY A 85 17.73 7.67 7.06
CA GLY A 85 18.46 8.67 6.30
C GLY A 85 19.61 9.35 7.04
N LYS A 86 19.77 9.14 8.36
CA LYS A 86 20.97 9.58 9.08
C LYS A 86 22.18 8.67 8.86
N GLU A 87 21.94 7.41 8.53
CA GLU A 87 22.97 6.40 8.28
C GLU A 87 23.22 6.20 6.77
N SER A 88 22.33 6.69 5.93
CA SER A 88 22.46 6.64 4.47
C SER A 88 23.52 7.60 3.92
N GLU A 89 24.25 7.14 2.91
CA GLU A 89 25.16 7.98 2.12
C GLU A 89 24.39 9.16 1.49
N PRO A 90 24.98 10.37 1.42
CA PRO A 90 24.30 11.55 0.85
C PRO A 90 23.77 11.33 -0.59
N GLU A 91 24.47 10.52 -1.39
CA GLU A 91 24.06 10.18 -2.74
C GLU A 91 22.77 9.33 -2.75
N GLN A 92 22.66 8.35 -1.85
CA GLN A 92 21.47 7.51 -1.72
C GLN A 92 20.24 8.33 -1.31
N LEU A 93 20.41 9.28 -0.40
CA LEU A 93 19.34 10.19 0.00
C LEU A 93 18.76 10.99 -1.18
N ILE A 94 19.63 11.44 -2.09
CA ILE A 94 19.20 12.16 -3.30
C ILE A 94 18.41 11.23 -4.24
N PHE A 95 18.84 9.96 -4.40
CA PHE A 95 18.11 8.98 -5.20
C PHE A 95 16.74 8.63 -4.59
N GLU A 96 16.66 8.44 -3.27
CA GLU A 96 15.40 8.15 -2.58
C GLU A 96 14.42 9.32 -2.67
N ALA A 97 14.90 10.55 -2.45
CA ALA A 97 14.09 11.76 -2.64
C ALA A 97 13.66 11.94 -4.11
N GLY A 98 14.55 11.64 -5.05
CA GLY A 98 14.26 11.64 -6.49
C GLY A 98 13.21 10.59 -6.87
N ALA A 99 13.25 9.39 -6.28
CA ALA A 99 12.25 8.35 -6.49
C ALA A 99 10.87 8.79 -5.98
N ILE A 100 10.80 9.44 -4.81
CA ILE A 100 9.54 10.02 -4.30
C ILE A 100 8.99 11.06 -5.28
N LEU A 101 9.84 11.93 -5.82
CA LEU A 101 9.43 12.93 -6.83
C LEU A 101 8.86 12.25 -8.08
N LEU A 102 9.54 11.23 -8.60
CA LEU A 102 9.10 10.48 -9.78
C LEU A 102 7.77 9.77 -9.55
N LEU A 103 7.62 9.09 -8.41
CA LEU A 103 6.37 8.43 -8.04
C LEU A 103 5.23 9.43 -7.86
N SER A 104 5.52 10.60 -7.28
CA SER A 104 4.53 11.68 -7.10
C SER A 104 4.06 12.22 -8.45
N VAL A 105 4.97 12.41 -9.40
CA VAL A 105 4.61 12.81 -10.78
C VAL A 105 3.78 11.72 -11.47
N ALA A 106 4.16 10.44 -11.33
CA ALA A 106 3.40 9.33 -11.86
C ALA A 106 1.97 9.28 -11.27
N ALA A 107 1.84 9.47 -9.96
CA ALA A 107 0.54 9.53 -9.29
C ALA A 107 -0.32 10.70 -9.79
N LEU A 108 0.27 11.87 -10.04
CA LEU A 108 -0.44 13.01 -10.63
C LEU A 108 -0.94 12.70 -12.05
N MET A 109 -0.13 12.05 -12.87
CA MET A 109 -0.50 11.68 -14.24
C MET A 109 -1.61 10.63 -14.26
N LEU A 110 -1.57 9.67 -13.33
CA LEU A 110 -2.54 8.58 -13.23
C LEU A 110 -3.81 8.96 -12.44
N ARG A 111 -3.84 10.12 -11.78
CA ARG A 111 -4.97 10.58 -10.95
C ARG A 111 -6.32 10.51 -11.68
N ASN A 112 -6.32 10.83 -12.97
CA ASN A 112 -7.53 10.86 -13.79
C ASN A 112 -7.81 9.53 -14.52
N VAL A 113 -6.90 8.56 -14.41
CA VAL A 113 -7.03 7.24 -15.05
C VAL A 113 -7.85 6.34 -14.13
N LYS A 114 -9.15 6.28 -14.38
CA LYS A 114 -10.00 5.25 -13.78
C LYS A 114 -9.83 3.96 -14.59
N VAL A 115 -8.98 3.05 -14.12
CA VAL A 115 -8.92 1.68 -14.65
C VAL A 115 -10.11 0.92 -14.08
N SER A 116 -11.27 1.05 -14.74
CA SER A 116 -12.41 0.16 -14.48
C SER A 116 -12.12 -1.17 -15.16
N LEU A 117 -11.84 -2.22 -14.39
CA LEU A 117 -11.69 -3.58 -14.92
C LEU A 117 -13.04 -4.22 -15.30
N SER A 118 -14.14 -3.53 -15.05
CA SER A 118 -15.45 -3.89 -15.61
C SER A 118 -15.88 -2.84 -16.63
N ASN A 119 -15.60 -3.12 -17.90
CA ASN A 119 -16.44 -2.63 -19.00
C ASN A 119 -16.88 -3.84 -19.84
N GLY A 120 -17.87 -4.54 -19.30
CA GLY A 120 -18.55 -5.68 -19.90
C GLY A 120 -20.07 -5.53 -19.93
N LYS A 121 -20.54 -4.31 -20.27
CA LYS A 121 -21.85 -3.91 -20.84
C LYS A 121 -23.18 -4.31 -20.17
N LYS A 122 -24.03 -3.26 -20.13
CA LYS A 122 -25.49 -3.21 -20.35
C LYS A 122 -26.39 -3.78 -19.26
#